data_AF-A0A2V5HNB0-F1
#
_entry.id   AF-A0A2V5HNB0-F1
#
_cell.length_a   1.000
_cell.length_b   1.000
_cell.length_c   1.000
_cell.angle_alpha   90.00
_cell.angle_beta   90.00
_cell.angle_gamma   90.00
#
_symmetry.space_group_name_H-M   'P 1'
#
loop_
_entity.id
_entity.type
_entity.pdbx_description
1 polymer ?
#
loop_
_entity_poly.entity_id
_entity_poly.type
_entity_poly.pdbx_seq_one_letter_code
_entity_poly.pdbx_strand_id
1 'polypeptide(L)'
;MTYIHPGTPLRALVESGRVEGPAECQKWFDQISNAVRALHQNRCYLGDLQPSNVVIDGNRNAWLIDLEGIRVERHDQFSDDDPETADLRDLADMQAYLEMHGRKAREALRFGPRIRACFDRLRMRLSGLFFHEYFWVPFSLLVALLVGHCLGLWTGLSSRLFANLPTLLYALFCIRLSTILFNRVF
;
A
#
# COMPACT_ATOMS: atom_id res chain seq x y z
N MET A 1 -19.83 -14.37 25.61
CA MET A 1 -19.33 -14.01 24.26
C MET A 1 -19.78 -12.58 23.97
N THR A 2 -18.85 -11.64 23.90
CA THR A 2 -19.16 -10.23 23.61
C THR A 2 -19.10 -10.02 22.10
N TYR A 3 -20.15 -9.43 21.53
CA TYR A 3 -20.17 -9.11 20.11
C TYR A 3 -19.44 -7.79 19.85
N ILE A 4 -18.39 -7.83 19.04
CA ILE A 4 -17.59 -6.65 18.68
C ILE A 4 -18.02 -6.19 17.29
N HIS A 5 -18.83 -5.12 17.21
CA HIS A 5 -19.30 -4.57 15.94
C HIS A 5 -18.94 -3.09 15.78
N PRO A 6 -18.48 -2.66 14.59
CA PRO A 6 -17.84 -3.47 13.55
C PRO A 6 -16.41 -3.84 13.99
N GLY A 7 -16.04 -5.12 13.92
CA GLY A 7 -14.69 -5.60 14.24
C GLY A 7 -13.92 -6.04 13.00
N THR A 8 -12.72 -5.50 12.77
CA THR A 8 -11.80 -5.99 11.73
C THR A 8 -10.58 -6.63 12.38
N PRO A 9 -10.17 -7.85 12.00
CA PRO A 9 -8.91 -8.43 12.47
C PRO A 9 -7.73 -7.50 12.19
N LEU A 10 -6.84 -7.34 13.17
CA LEU A 10 -5.72 -6.41 13.10
C LEU A 10 -4.83 -6.71 11.88
N ARG A 11 -4.54 -7.99 11.61
CA ARG A 11 -3.80 -8.42 10.41
C ARG A 11 -4.42 -7.84 9.13
N ALA A 12 -5.72 -8.06 8.93
CA ALA A 12 -6.42 -7.59 7.73
C ALA A 12 -6.45 -6.06 7.62
N LEU A 13 -6.65 -5.36 8.74
CA LEU A 13 -6.67 -3.90 8.79
C LEU A 13 -5.30 -3.32 8.41
N VAL A 14 -4.24 -3.90 8.94
CA VAL A 14 -2.86 -3.47 8.71
C VAL A 14 -2.40 -3.76 7.28
N GLU A 15 -2.72 -4.93 6.75
CA GLU A 15 -2.42 -5.32 5.36
C GLU A 15 -3.19 -4.49 4.33
N SER A 16 -4.42 -4.07 4.66
CA SER A 16 -5.21 -3.18 3.80
C SER A 16 -4.69 -1.73 3.75
N GLY A 17 -3.66 -1.40 4.55
CA GLY A 17 -3.09 -0.04 4.59
C GLY A 17 -4.01 0.99 5.25
N ARG A 18 -5.00 0.56 6.03
CA ARG A 18 -5.98 1.42 6.73
C ARG A 18 -5.48 1.94 8.09
N VAL A 19 -4.17 1.83 8.32
CA VAL A 19 -3.47 2.34 9.51
C VAL A 19 -3.21 3.82 9.31
N GLU A 20 -3.57 4.65 10.29
CA GLU A 20 -3.43 6.10 10.21
C GLU A 20 -1.99 6.56 10.46
N GLY A 21 -1.26 5.83 11.32
CA GLY A 21 0.14 6.14 11.59
C GLY A 21 0.69 5.52 12.88
N PRO A 22 1.91 5.93 13.28
CA PRO A 22 2.58 5.37 14.45
C PRO A 22 1.84 5.55 15.77
N ALA A 23 1.16 6.68 15.98
CA ALA A 23 0.45 6.96 17.22
C ALA A 23 -0.72 5.99 17.45
N GLU A 24 -1.39 5.60 16.37
CA GLU A 24 -2.46 4.62 16.44
C GLU A 24 -1.93 3.21 16.71
N CYS A 25 -0.84 2.81 16.05
CA CYS A 25 -0.16 1.56 16.36
C CYS A 25 0.25 1.48 17.84
N GLN A 26 0.77 2.58 18.39
CA GLN A 26 1.13 2.64 19.81
C GLN A 26 -0.10 2.45 20.71
N LYS A 27 -1.22 3.13 20.40
CA LYS A 27 -2.48 2.95 21.13
C LYS A 27 -2.90 1.48 21.16
N TRP A 28 -2.87 0.78 20.02
CA TRP A 28 -3.25 -0.64 19.97
C TRP A 28 -2.30 -1.51 20.78
N PHE A 29 -1.00 -1.26 20.70
CA PHE A 29 -0.02 -1.99 21.51
C PHE A 29 -0.23 -1.79 23.00
N ASP A 30 -0.51 -0.56 23.45
CA ASP A 30 -0.79 -0.26 24.85
C ASP A 30 -2.04 -1.01 25.33
N GLN A 31 -3.09 -1.09 24.51
CA GLN A 31 -4.31 -1.84 24.82
C GLN A 31 -4.06 -3.35 24.90
N ILE A 32 -3.33 -3.91 23.94
CA ILE A 32 -2.95 -5.33 23.90
C ILE A 32 -2.09 -5.70 25.12
N SER A 33 -1.02 -4.93 25.37
CA SER A 33 -0.11 -5.19 26.49
C SER A 33 -0.78 -5.04 27.86
N ASN A 34 -1.71 -4.10 28.01
CA ASN A 34 -2.52 -3.98 29.21
C ASN A 34 -3.44 -5.20 29.43
N ALA A 35 -4.03 -5.73 28.36
CA ALA A 35 -4.87 -6.93 28.44
C ALA A 35 -4.05 -8.17 28.81
N VAL A 36 -2.87 -8.37 28.20
CA VAL A 36 -1.96 -9.47 28.56
C VAL A 36 -1.49 -9.34 30.01
N ARG A 37 -1.10 -8.15 30.45
CA ARG A 37 -0.72 -7.90 31.85
C ARG A 37 -1.85 -8.24 32.83
N ALA A 38 -3.10 -7.91 32.48
CA ALA A 38 -4.25 -8.24 33.31
C ALA A 38 -4.48 -9.76 33.39
N LEU A 39 -4.22 -10.52 32.31
CA LEU A 39 -4.26 -11.98 32.33
C LEU A 39 -3.18 -12.54 33.26
N HIS A 40 -1.93 -12.08 33.11
CA HIS A 40 -0.79 -12.52 33.95
C HIS A 40 -1.04 -12.27 35.43
N GLN A 41 -1.61 -11.11 35.79
CA GLN A 41 -2.00 -10.79 37.18
C GLN A 41 -3.01 -11.78 37.77
N ASN A 42 -3.79 -12.46 36.94
CA ASN A 42 -4.75 -13.49 37.32
C ASN A 42 -4.21 -14.91 37.09
N ARG A 43 -2.90 -15.08 36.85
CA ARG A 43 -2.24 -16.37 36.52
C ARG A 43 -2.86 -17.08 35.32
N CYS A 44 -3.32 -16.28 34.36
CA CYS A 44 -3.76 -16.72 33.04
C CYS A 44 -2.71 -16.28 32.01
N TYR A 45 -2.33 -17.19 31.12
CA TYR A 45 -1.37 -16.94 30.05
C TYR A 45 -2.06 -17.17 28.72
N LEU A 46 -1.89 -16.28 27.75
CA LEU A 46 -2.66 -16.27 26.51
C LEU A 46 -2.23 -17.40 25.57
N GLY A 47 -0.93 -17.59 25.39
CA GLY A 47 -0.30 -18.70 24.66
C GLY A 47 -0.30 -18.62 23.13
N ASP A 48 -1.05 -17.69 22.52
CA ASP A 48 -1.08 -17.47 21.07
C ASP A 48 -1.38 -15.99 20.72
N LEU A 49 -0.49 -15.08 21.12
CA LEU A 49 -0.66 -13.66 20.77
C LEU A 49 -0.18 -13.41 19.33
N GLN A 50 -1.11 -13.31 18.39
CA GLN A 50 -0.82 -12.95 17.01
C GLN A 50 -1.78 -11.90 16.46
N PRO A 51 -1.43 -11.17 15.38
CA PRO A 51 -2.29 -10.14 14.79
C PRO A 51 -3.66 -10.63 14.29
N SER A 52 -3.84 -11.94 14.10
CA SER A 52 -5.14 -12.53 13.77
C SER A 52 -6.06 -12.62 14.99
N ASN A 53 -5.49 -12.75 16.19
CA ASN A 53 -6.20 -12.90 17.46
C ASN A 53 -6.44 -11.54 18.14
N VAL A 54 -6.36 -10.47 17.35
CA VAL A 54 -6.69 -9.10 17.76
C VAL A 54 -7.71 -8.53 16.79
N VAL A 55 -8.78 -7.94 17.31
CA VAL A 55 -9.80 -7.24 16.54
C VAL A 55 -9.78 -5.76 16.86
N ILE A 56 -9.81 -4.93 15.82
CA ILE A 56 -10.00 -3.49 15.94
C ILE A 56 -11.48 -3.15 15.75
N ASP A 57 -12.09 -2.56 16.77
CA ASP A 57 -13.50 -2.16 16.75
C ASP A 57 -13.76 -0.86 15.97
N GLY A 58 -15.03 -0.45 15.87
CA GLY A 58 -15.44 0.79 15.22
C GLY A 58 -14.89 2.07 15.88
N ASN A 59 -14.47 2.00 17.14
CA ASN A 59 -13.83 3.08 17.90
C ASN A 59 -12.30 3.03 17.83
N ARG A 60 -11.74 2.19 16.94
CA ARG A 60 -10.30 1.97 16.78
C ARG A 60 -9.64 1.46 18.07
N ASN A 61 -10.34 0.67 18.86
CA ASN A 61 -9.77 -0.02 20.03
C ASN A 61 -9.42 -1.47 19.69
N ALA A 62 -8.31 -1.94 20.25
CA ALA A 62 -7.87 -3.32 20.12
C ALA A 62 -8.51 -4.22 21.19
N TRP A 63 -8.98 -5.38 20.75
CA TRP A 63 -9.58 -6.42 21.57
C TRP A 63 -8.87 -7.74 21.30
N LEU A 64 -8.42 -8.42 22.36
CA LEU A 64 -7.97 -9.80 22.25
C LEU A 64 -9.19 -10.70 21.99
N ILE A 65 -9.06 -11.59 21.01
CA ILE A 65 -10.03 -12.64 20.70
C ILE A 65 -9.31 -13.99 20.76
N ASP A 66 -10.07 -15.07 20.54
CA ASP A 66 -9.55 -16.43 20.48
C ASP A 66 -8.74 -16.82 21.73
N LEU A 67 -9.45 -16.90 22.84
CA LEU A 67 -8.89 -17.23 24.15
C LEU A 67 -8.81 -18.76 24.39
N GLU A 68 -8.96 -19.57 23.34
CA GLU A 68 -8.91 -21.04 23.45
C GLU A 68 -7.54 -21.56 23.88
N GLY A 69 -6.48 -20.79 23.60
CA GLY A 69 -5.11 -21.07 24.03
C GLY A 69 -4.80 -20.75 25.49
N ILE A 70 -5.74 -20.16 26.25
CA ILE A 70 -5.45 -19.70 27.62
C ILE A 70 -5.04 -20.87 28.51
N ARG A 71 -3.85 -20.74 29.09
CA ARG A 71 -3.33 -21.62 30.13
C ARG A 71 -3.57 -20.96 31.48
N VAL A 72 -4.22 -21.69 32.38
CA VAL A 72 -4.33 -21.27 33.79
C VAL A 72 -3.37 -22.11 34.59
N GLU A 73 -2.55 -21.47 35.41
CA GLU A 73 -1.56 -22.17 36.20
C GLU A 73 -2.21 -23.18 37.16
N ARG A 74 -1.91 -24.48 36.96
CA ARG A 74 -1.96 -25.52 38.00
C ARG A 74 -0.51 -25.91 38.28
N HIS A 75 -0.14 -25.98 39.54
CA HIS A 75 1.24 -25.95 40.09
C HIS A 75 2.18 -27.10 39.65
N ASP A 76 1.83 -27.90 38.66
CA ASP A 76 2.34 -29.24 38.44
C ASP A 76 2.48 -29.68 36.96
N GLN A 77 2.32 -28.78 35.97
CA GLN A 77 2.17 -29.21 34.57
C GLN A 77 2.97 -28.51 33.45
N PHE A 78 3.93 -27.61 33.73
CA PHE A 78 4.69 -26.99 32.62
C PHE A 78 6.11 -27.56 32.47
N SER A 79 6.36 -28.13 31.29
CA SER A 79 7.69 -28.50 30.78
C SER A 79 8.44 -27.26 30.29
N ASP A 80 9.73 -27.16 30.64
CA ASP A 80 10.86 -26.37 30.11
C ASP A 80 10.71 -24.90 29.65
N ASP A 81 9.54 -24.41 29.22
CA ASP A 81 9.33 -23.05 28.73
C ASP A 81 8.20 -22.37 29.54
N ASP A 82 8.58 -21.36 30.31
CA ASP A 82 7.69 -20.58 31.16
C ASP A 82 6.60 -19.85 30.32
N PRO A 83 5.30 -20.07 30.57
CA PRO A 83 4.23 -19.52 29.75
C PRO A 83 4.16 -17.98 29.80
N GLU A 84 4.62 -17.36 30.89
CA GLU A 84 4.76 -15.90 30.97
C GLU A 84 5.81 -15.41 29.98
N THR A 85 6.98 -16.04 29.99
CA THR A 85 8.07 -15.73 29.05
C THR A 85 7.63 -15.92 27.60
N ALA A 86 6.81 -16.94 27.30
CA ALA A 86 6.25 -17.12 25.96
C ALA A 86 5.36 -15.94 25.52
N ASP A 87 4.40 -15.54 26.35
CA ASP A 87 3.53 -14.38 26.06
C ASP A 87 4.34 -13.07 25.92
N LEU A 88 5.41 -12.91 26.69
CA LEU A 88 6.29 -11.75 26.60
C LEU A 88 7.08 -11.70 25.27
N ARG A 89 7.48 -12.86 24.73
CA ARG A 89 8.09 -12.94 23.40
C ARG A 89 7.09 -12.54 22.32
N ASP A 90 5.88 -13.08 22.38
CA ASP A 90 4.83 -12.75 21.41
C ASP A 90 4.43 -11.26 21.48
N LEU A 91 4.44 -10.66 22.68
CA LEU A 91 4.24 -9.21 22.85
C LEU A 91 5.34 -8.40 22.16
N ALA A 92 6.60 -8.83 22.26
CA ALA A 92 7.72 -8.17 21.58
C ALA A 92 7.55 -8.25 20.06
N ASP A 93 7.12 -9.40 19.53
CA ASP A 93 6.85 -9.59 18.11
C ASP A 93 5.68 -8.71 17.64
N MET A 94 4.60 -8.62 18.44
CA MET A 94 3.48 -7.71 18.18
C MET A 94 3.93 -6.25 18.14
N GLN A 95 4.81 -5.83 19.05
CA GLN A 95 5.35 -4.47 19.07
C GLN A 95 6.11 -4.19 17.76
N ALA A 96 7.04 -5.07 17.38
CA ALA A 96 7.83 -4.93 16.17
C ALA A 96 6.94 -4.88 14.91
N TYR A 97 5.91 -5.72 14.86
CA TYR A 97 4.90 -5.75 13.80
C TYR A 97 4.20 -4.39 13.67
N LEU A 98 3.65 -3.87 14.77
CA LEU A 98 2.92 -2.60 14.79
C LEU A 98 3.82 -1.40 14.47
N GLU A 99 5.05 -1.37 14.98
CA GLU A 99 6.02 -0.32 14.68
C GLU A 99 6.39 -0.26 13.19
N MET A 100 6.64 -1.42 12.58
CA MET A 100 6.94 -1.51 11.15
C MET A 100 5.79 -0.91 10.32
N HIS A 101 4.55 -1.27 10.63
CA HIS A 101 3.39 -0.79 9.89
C HIS A 101 3.06 0.68 10.17
N GLY A 102 3.30 1.15 11.39
CA GLY A 102 3.22 2.57 11.73
C GLY A 102 4.22 3.41 10.93
N ARG A 103 5.46 2.93 10.77
CA ARG A 103 6.48 3.57 9.92
C ARG A 103 6.05 3.64 8.45
N LYS A 104 5.55 2.51 7.89
CA LYS A 104 5.03 2.46 6.51
C LYS A 104 3.90 3.46 6.29
N ALA A 105 2.95 3.55 7.22
CA ALA A 105 1.83 4.51 7.13
C ALA A 105 2.33 5.97 7.15
N ARG A 106 3.29 6.29 8.02
CA ARG A 106 3.93 7.62 8.07
C ARG A 106 4.65 7.97 6.77
N GLU A 107 5.36 7.01 6.18
CA GLU A 107 6.06 7.21 4.91
C GLU A 107 5.07 7.41 3.75
N ALA A 108 4.00 6.63 3.69
CA ALA A 108 2.93 6.81 2.71
C ALA A 108 2.32 8.22 2.80
N LEU A 109 2.10 8.74 4.01
CA LEU A 109 1.62 10.11 4.24
C LEU A 109 2.63 11.18 3.81
N ARG A 110 3.94 10.94 3.94
CA ARG A 110 4.99 11.87 3.48
C ARG A 110 5.02 12.01 1.97
N PHE A 111 4.81 10.91 1.24
CA PHE A 111 4.89 10.91 -0.22
C PHE A 111 3.54 11.22 -0.90
N GLY A 112 2.41 10.98 -0.22
CA GLY A 112 1.07 11.23 -0.75
C GLY A 112 0.84 12.64 -1.32
N PRO A 113 1.10 13.74 -0.58
CA PRO A 113 0.88 15.10 -1.07
C PRO A 113 1.81 15.47 -2.23
N ARG A 114 3.07 15.01 -2.20
CA ARG A 114 4.05 15.32 -3.25
C ARG A 114 3.75 14.57 -4.55
N ILE A 115 3.39 13.30 -4.45
CA ILE A 115 3.01 12.48 -5.60
C ILE A 115 1.67 12.96 -6.15
N ARG A 116 0.68 13.23 -5.30
CA ARG A 116 -0.62 13.77 -5.74
C ARG A 116 -0.47 15.13 -6.40
N ALA A 117 0.29 16.05 -5.82
CA ALA A 117 0.59 17.34 -6.45
C ALA A 117 1.43 17.20 -7.74
N CYS A 118 2.32 16.21 -7.83
CA CYS A 118 3.04 15.89 -9.06
C CYS A 118 2.08 15.39 -10.15
N PHE A 119 1.18 14.45 -9.82
CA PHE A 119 0.16 13.92 -10.71
C PHE A 119 -0.87 14.99 -11.12
N ASP A 120 -1.30 15.85 -10.21
CA ASP A 120 -2.23 16.94 -10.52
C ASP A 120 -1.57 17.98 -11.43
N ARG A 121 -0.31 18.34 -11.16
CA ARG A 121 0.48 19.20 -12.06
C ARG A 121 0.71 18.56 -13.42
N LEU A 122 1.00 17.25 -13.46
CA LEU A 122 1.17 16.49 -14.70
C LEU A 122 -0.15 16.44 -15.48
N ARG A 123 -1.26 16.11 -14.81
CA ARG A 123 -2.61 16.06 -15.38
C ARG A 123 -3.02 17.41 -15.95
N MET A 124 -2.88 18.50 -15.19
CA MET A 124 -3.19 19.86 -15.64
C MET A 124 -2.35 20.28 -16.85
N ARG A 125 -1.08 19.83 -16.92
CA ARG A 125 -0.19 20.10 -18.06
C ARG A 125 -0.52 19.25 -19.29
N LEU A 126 -0.97 18.01 -19.10
CA LEU A 126 -1.43 17.13 -20.17
C LEU A 126 -2.84 17.51 -20.67
N SER A 127 -3.66 18.16 -19.85
CA SER A 127 -5.02 18.61 -20.20
C SER A 127 -5.09 20.05 -20.73
N GLY A 128 -3.97 20.76 -20.85
CA GLY A 128 -3.93 22.10 -21.44
C GLY A 128 -4.03 22.06 -22.97
N LEU A 129 -4.66 23.09 -23.58
CA LEU A 129 -4.82 23.25 -25.04
C LEU A 129 -3.54 22.99 -25.85
N PHE A 130 -2.37 23.25 -25.26
CA PHE A 130 -1.06 22.95 -25.85
C PHE A 130 -0.82 21.47 -26.16
N PHE A 131 -1.31 20.53 -25.33
CA PHE A 131 -1.16 19.10 -25.61
C PHE A 131 -2.10 18.65 -26.74
N HIS A 132 -3.27 19.26 -26.86
CA HIS A 132 -4.21 18.94 -27.94
C HIS A 132 -3.68 19.40 -29.31
N GLU A 133 -3.17 20.63 -29.41
CA GLU A 133 -2.67 21.19 -30.68
C GLU A 133 -1.31 20.61 -31.11
N TYR A 134 -0.36 20.44 -30.19
CA TYR A 134 0.99 19.98 -30.54
C TYR A 134 1.17 18.46 -30.50
N PHE A 135 0.26 17.72 -29.87
CA PHE A 135 0.41 16.26 -29.70
C PHE A 135 -0.70 15.47 -30.39
N TRP A 136 -1.97 15.81 -30.16
CA TRP A 136 -3.09 15.06 -30.73
C TRP A 136 -3.26 15.27 -32.23
N VAL A 137 -3.21 16.53 -32.70
CA VAL A 137 -3.37 16.84 -34.14
C VAL A 137 -2.29 16.19 -35.03
N PRO A 138 -0.97 16.33 -34.75
CA PRO A 138 0.05 15.69 -35.58
C PRO A 138 0.04 14.17 -35.47
N PHE A 139 -0.30 13.59 -34.31
CA PHE A 139 -0.43 12.13 -34.15
C PHE A 139 -1.63 11.58 -34.94
N SER A 140 -2.76 12.29 -34.94
CA SER A 140 -3.97 11.92 -35.70
C SER A 140 -3.74 12.01 -37.21
N LEU A 141 -3.04 13.06 -37.67
CA LEU A 141 -2.66 13.22 -39.08
C LEU A 141 -1.72 12.10 -39.53
N LEU A 142 -0.79 11.70 -38.66
CA LEU A 142 0.14 10.61 -38.93
C LEU A 142 -0.53 9.24 -38.97
N VAL A 143 -1.45 8.97 -38.06
CA VAL A 143 -2.27 7.75 -38.09
C VAL A 143 -3.15 7.72 -39.34
N ALA A 144 -3.75 8.85 -39.73
CA ALA A 144 -4.54 8.95 -40.95
C ALA A 144 -3.70 8.71 -42.22
N LEU A 145 -2.48 9.24 -42.28
CA LEU A 145 -1.53 8.97 -43.37
C LEU A 145 -1.11 7.49 -43.41
N LEU A 146 -0.91 6.86 -42.25
CA LEU A 146 -0.58 5.44 -42.14
C LEU A 146 -1.73 4.55 -42.60
N VAL A 147 -2.96 4.86 -42.18
CA VAL A 147 -4.18 4.15 -42.60
C VAL A 147 -4.42 4.34 -44.10
N GLY A 148 -4.25 5.55 -44.63
CA GLY A 148 -4.35 5.81 -46.07
C GLY A 148 -3.35 5.00 -46.90
N HIS A 149 -2.13 4.83 -46.38
CA HIS A 149 -1.13 3.97 -46.99
C HIS A 149 -1.50 2.47 -46.89
N CYS A 150 -1.97 1.99 -45.73
CA CYS A 150 -2.41 0.60 -45.55
C CYS A 150 -3.63 0.23 -46.42
N LEU A 151 -4.51 1.20 -46.70
CA LEU A 151 -5.65 1.04 -47.60
C LEU A 151 -5.28 1.16 -49.09
N GLY A 152 -3.99 1.36 -49.42
CA GLY A 152 -3.51 1.39 -50.79
C GLY A 152 -3.91 2.65 -51.58
N LEU A 153 -4.36 3.71 -50.90
CA LEU A 153 -4.83 4.94 -51.53
C LEU A 153 -3.70 5.76 -52.18
N TRP A 154 -2.43 5.39 -51.94
CA TRP A 154 -1.24 6.16 -52.33
C TRP A 154 -0.31 5.27 -53.18
N THR A 155 -0.64 5.09 -54.45
CA THR A 155 0.14 4.30 -55.41
C THR A 155 1.32 5.12 -55.94
N GLY A 156 2.41 5.24 -55.17
CA GLY A 156 3.62 5.90 -55.67
C GLY A 156 4.74 6.22 -54.67
N LEU A 157 4.50 6.19 -53.36
CA LEU A 157 5.58 6.37 -52.37
C LEU A 157 6.26 5.04 -52.04
N SER A 158 7.60 5.02 -52.05
CA SER A 158 8.36 3.78 -51.86
C SER A 158 8.10 3.13 -50.50
N SER A 159 7.85 1.82 -50.51
CA SER A 159 7.58 0.97 -49.34
C SER A 159 8.67 0.99 -48.26
N ARG A 160 9.89 1.45 -48.59
CA ARG A 160 11.02 1.53 -47.66
C ARG A 160 10.91 2.69 -46.66
N LEU A 161 10.21 3.77 -46.99
CA LEU A 161 10.00 4.89 -46.07
C LEU A 161 8.99 4.56 -44.96
N PHE A 162 8.04 3.66 -45.23
CA PHE A 162 6.98 3.31 -44.28
C PHE A 162 7.31 2.13 -43.36
N ALA A 163 8.25 1.25 -43.75
CA ALA A 163 8.61 0.07 -42.97
C ALA A 163 9.13 0.40 -41.55
N ASN A 164 9.82 1.53 -41.40
CA ASN A 164 10.40 1.97 -40.12
C ASN A 164 9.68 3.19 -39.51
N LEU A 165 8.63 3.69 -40.17
CA LEU A 165 7.92 4.90 -39.75
C LEU A 165 7.32 4.77 -38.35
N PRO A 166 6.62 3.67 -37.96
CA PRO A 166 6.05 3.53 -36.62
C PRO A 166 7.12 3.57 -35.53
N THR A 167 8.26 2.91 -35.77
CA THR A 167 9.38 2.85 -34.83
C THR A 167 10.06 4.21 -34.69
N LEU A 168 10.26 4.94 -35.80
CA LEU A 168 10.78 6.31 -35.80
C LEU A 168 9.84 7.29 -35.10
N LEU A 169 8.53 7.12 -35.26
CA LEU A 169 7.51 7.95 -34.60
C LEU A 169 7.45 7.69 -33.10
N TYR A 170 7.53 6.42 -32.70
CA TYR A 170 7.61 6.05 -31.28
C TYR A 170 8.89 6.58 -30.64
N ALA A 171 10.04 6.46 -31.33
CA ALA A 171 11.30 7.01 -30.85
C ALA A 171 11.27 8.55 -30.74
N LEU A 172 10.73 9.25 -31.75
CA LEU A 172 10.56 10.71 -31.72
C LEU A 172 9.60 11.15 -30.62
N PHE A 173 8.54 10.38 -30.37
CA PHE A 173 7.64 10.59 -29.24
C PHE A 173 8.38 10.47 -27.90
N CYS A 174 9.11 9.37 -27.70
CA CYS A 174 9.88 9.15 -26.48
C CYS A 174 10.96 10.22 -26.27
N ILE A 175 11.66 10.65 -27.33
CA ILE A 175 12.69 11.70 -27.26
C ILE A 175 12.07 13.07 -26.97
N ARG A 176 10.95 13.43 -27.59
CA ARG A 176 10.25 14.69 -27.30
C ARG A 176 9.68 14.70 -25.89
N LEU A 177 9.10 13.59 -25.46
CA LEU A 177 8.58 13.43 -24.10
C LEU A 177 9.70 13.52 -23.07
N SER A 178 10.83 12.86 -23.30
CA SER A 178 11.98 12.92 -22.40
C SER A 178 12.64 14.29 -22.37
N THR A 179 12.72 15.00 -23.51
CA THR A 179 13.27 16.37 -23.56
C THR A 179 12.39 17.36 -22.79
N ILE A 180 11.06 17.24 -22.88
CA ILE A 180 10.12 18.06 -22.09
C ILE A 180 10.24 17.77 -20.60
N LEU A 181 10.46 16.50 -20.23
CA LEU A 181 10.67 16.08 -18.85
C LEU A 181 12.04 16.55 -18.31
N PHE A 182 13.11 16.50 -19.11
CA PHE A 182 14.46 16.87 -18.69
C PHE A 182 14.73 18.38 -18.66
N ASN A 183 14.26 19.17 -19.64
CA ASN A 183 14.50 20.62 -19.70
C ASN A 183 13.76 21.45 -18.64
N ARG A 184 13.03 20.83 -17.71
CA ARG A 184 12.33 21.54 -16.63
C ARG A 184 12.50 20.90 -15.24
N VAL A 185 13.45 19.98 -15.10
CA VAL A 185 13.91 19.42 -13.82
C VAL A 185 15.23 20.03 -13.36
N PHE A 186 15.95 20.72 -14.25
CA PHE A 186 17.08 21.61 -13.94
C PHE A 186 16.70 23.06 -14.22
#